data_AF-A0A518BYL2-F1
#
_entry.id   AF-A0A518BYL2-F1
#
_cell.length_a   1.000
_cell.length_b   1.000
_cell.length_c   1.000
_cell.angle_alpha   90.00
_cell.angle_beta   90.00
_cell.angle_gamma   90.00
#
_symmetry.space_group_name_H-M   'P 1'
#
loop_
_entity.id
_entity.type
_entity.pdbx_description
1 polymer ?
#
loop_
_entity_poly.entity_id
_entity_poly.type
_entity_poly.pdbx_seq_one_letter_code
_entity_poly.pdbx_strand_id
1 'polypeptide(L)'
;MLSLVAGGCVRRTITITSEPSGALVHLNDREVGRTPLSLPFTYYGVYDVRLEQETSEPLWTTGKADPPWWAYPGPDLIAEFIPGLKDEVAWHYELTPAVAVEDENIDAVNLRARQMRARLDQPISDED
;
A
#
# COMPACT_ATOMS: atom_id res chain seq x y z
N MET A 1 34.13 20.76 -27.14
CA MET A 1 34.11 20.97 -25.67
C MET A 1 32.74 20.48 -25.21
N LEU A 2 32.66 19.23 -24.76
CA LEU A 2 31.41 18.59 -24.37
C LEU A 2 31.07 19.08 -22.96
N SER A 3 30.23 20.11 -22.85
CA SER A 3 29.77 20.61 -21.56
C SER A 3 28.84 19.58 -20.93
N LEU A 4 29.40 18.78 -20.03
CA LEU A 4 28.68 17.88 -19.13
C LEU A 4 28.01 18.74 -18.05
N VAL A 5 26.77 19.17 -18.28
CA VAL A 5 25.94 19.75 -17.22
C VAL A 5 25.54 18.60 -16.30
N ALA A 6 26.40 18.27 -15.33
CA ALA A 6 26.06 17.39 -14.22
C ALA A 6 25.24 18.18 -13.20
N GLY A 7 24.01 18.54 -13.56
CA GLY A 7 23.02 19.06 -12.61
C GLY A 7 22.59 17.96 -11.65
N GLY A 8 22.33 18.33 -10.39
CA GLY A 8 22.06 17.45 -9.25
C GLY A 8 21.18 16.24 -9.51
N CYS A 9 21.78 15.06 -9.56
CA CYS A 9 21.02 13.83 -9.45
C CYS A 9 20.80 13.52 -7.96
N VAL A 10 19.83 14.18 -7.31
CA VAL A 10 19.38 13.79 -5.96
C VAL A 10 18.71 12.42 -6.08
N ARG A 11 19.24 11.41 -5.39
CA ARG A 11 18.69 10.05 -5.41
C ARG A 11 17.80 9.85 -4.20
N ARG A 12 16.50 9.72 -4.44
CA ARG A 12 15.50 9.50 -3.39
C ARG A 12 14.95 8.08 -3.51
N THR A 13 14.93 7.34 -2.40
CA THR A 13 14.51 5.93 -2.37
C THR A 13 13.54 5.69 -1.22
N ILE A 14 12.44 5.00 -1.49
CA ILE A 14 11.55 4.43 -0.47
C ILE A 14 11.82 2.94 -0.37
N THR A 15 12.02 2.44 0.84
CA THR A 15 12.11 1.02 1.15
C THR A 15 10.86 0.59 1.90
N ILE A 16 10.17 -0.43 1.39
CA ILE A 16 8.92 -0.95 1.94
C ILE A 16 9.13 -2.38 2.41
N THR A 17 8.79 -2.64 3.66
CA THR A 17 8.90 -3.95 4.31
C THR A 17 7.59 -4.33 4.97
N SER A 18 7.34 -5.64 5.10
CA SER A 18 6.19 -6.13 5.85
C SER A 18 6.53 -7.38 6.66
N GLU A 19 5.74 -7.62 7.70
CA GLU A 19 5.74 -8.86 8.48
C GLU A 19 4.33 -9.46 8.46
N PRO A 20 4.11 -10.67 7.90
CA PRO A 20 5.08 -11.47 7.13
C PRO A 20 5.53 -10.80 5.81
N SER A 21 6.72 -11.21 5.34
CA SER A 21 7.27 -10.75 4.05
C SER A 21 6.55 -11.40 2.84
N GLY A 22 6.73 -10.81 1.65
CA GLY A 22 6.18 -11.32 0.39
C GLY A 22 4.83 -10.71 0.00
N ALA A 23 4.34 -9.71 0.73
CA ALA A 23 3.11 -9.00 0.43
C ALA A 23 3.25 -8.18 -0.86
N LEU A 24 2.26 -8.27 -1.74
CA LEU A 24 2.13 -7.44 -2.94
C LEU A 24 1.81 -6.00 -2.52
N VAL A 25 2.59 -5.05 -3.00
CA VAL A 25 2.46 -3.64 -2.65
C VAL A 25 1.90 -2.85 -3.84
N HIS A 26 0.86 -2.08 -3.57
CA HIS A 26 0.40 -1.00 -4.43
C HIS A 26 0.69 0.35 -3.77
N LEU A 27 1.23 1.28 -4.55
CA LEU A 27 1.39 2.68 -4.18
C LEU A 27 0.52 3.54 -5.08
N ASN A 28 -0.41 4.31 -4.51
CA ASN A 28 -1.38 5.12 -5.25
C ASN A 28 -2.05 4.32 -6.38
N ASP A 29 -2.64 3.17 -6.01
CA ASP A 29 -3.29 2.20 -6.91
C ASP A 29 -2.41 1.53 -7.96
N ARG A 30 -1.11 1.82 -7.99
CA ARG A 30 -0.15 1.18 -8.90
C ARG A 30 0.61 0.07 -8.20
N GLU A 31 0.59 -1.12 -8.78
CA GLU A 31 1.43 -2.23 -8.34
C GLU A 31 2.92 -1.90 -8.53
N VAL A 32 3.72 -2.05 -7.46
CA VAL A 32 5.16 -1.73 -7.48
C VAL A 32 6.07 -2.94 -7.21
N GLY A 33 5.54 -4.04 -6.67
CA GLY A 33 6.29 -5.26 -6.41
C GLY A 33 5.89 -5.93 -5.10
N ARG A 34 6.75 -6.81 -4.57
CA ARG A 34 6.52 -7.52 -3.30
C ARG A 34 7.54 -7.14 -2.24
N THR A 35 7.13 -7.12 -0.97
CA THR A 35 8.03 -6.84 0.16
C THR A 35 9.05 -7.96 0.38
N PRO A 36 10.30 -7.65 0.79
CA PRO A 36 10.88 -6.31 0.87
C PRO A 36 11.24 -5.75 -0.51
N LEU A 37 10.94 -4.47 -0.76
CA LEU A 37 11.36 -3.79 -1.99
C LEU A 37 11.85 -2.35 -1.73
N SER A 38 12.70 -1.85 -2.63
CA SER A 38 13.14 -0.47 -2.65
C SER A 38 12.91 0.13 -4.03
N LEU A 39 12.33 1.33 -4.08
CA LEU A 39 11.99 2.01 -5.31
C LEU A 39 12.35 3.50 -5.25
N PRO A 40 12.69 4.13 -6.38
CA PRO A 40 12.91 5.57 -6.43
C PRO A 40 11.57 6.33 -6.34
N PHE A 41 11.59 7.54 -5.76
CA PHE A 41 10.44 8.45 -5.77
C PHE A 41 10.83 9.88 -6.14
N THR A 42 9.85 10.67 -6.58
CA THR A 42 10.08 12.03 -7.06
C THR A 42 9.52 13.09 -6.12
N TYR A 43 8.32 12.87 -5.59
CA TYR A 43 7.58 13.89 -4.83
C TYR A 43 7.49 13.52 -3.34
N TYR A 44 7.75 14.48 -2.46
CA TYR A 44 7.41 14.34 -1.05
C TYR A 44 5.91 14.44 -0.85
N GLY A 45 5.38 13.75 0.15
CA GLY A 45 3.95 13.71 0.42
C GLY A 45 3.48 12.44 1.11
N VAL A 46 2.17 12.28 1.16
CA VAL A 46 1.50 11.08 1.65
C VAL A 46 1.14 10.21 0.46
N TYR A 47 1.46 8.93 0.54
CA TYR A 47 1.16 7.92 -0.44
C TYR A 47 0.13 6.96 0.12
N ASP A 48 -0.84 6.58 -0.70
CA ASP A 48 -1.73 5.47 -0.38
C ASP A 48 -0.98 4.17 -0.59
N VAL A 49 -0.96 3.33 0.44
CA VAL A 49 -0.25 2.05 0.44
C VAL A 49 -1.25 0.94 0.69
N ARG A 50 -1.33 0.01 -0.25
CA ARG A 50 -2.13 -1.20 -0.11
C ARG A 50 -1.22 -2.41 -0.16
N LEU A 51 -1.27 -3.24 0.89
CA LEU A 51 -0.54 -4.50 0.95
C LEU A 51 -1.52 -5.67 0.87
N GLU A 52 -1.25 -6.61 -0.03
CA GLU A 52 -2.07 -7.79 -0.24
C GLU A 52 -1.23 -9.06 -0.14
N GLN A 53 -1.72 -10.05 0.60
CA GLN A 53 -1.07 -11.33 0.77
C GLN A 53 -2.12 -12.43 0.92
N GLU A 54 -1.81 -13.64 0.45
CA GLU A 54 -2.76 -14.77 0.47
C GLU A 54 -3.09 -15.25 1.89
N THR A 55 -2.12 -15.17 2.81
CA THR A 55 -2.23 -15.65 4.19
C THR A 55 -2.62 -14.58 5.19
N SER A 56 -2.77 -13.33 4.75
CA SER A 56 -2.98 -12.18 5.63
C SER A 56 -4.15 -11.34 5.15
N GLU A 57 -4.82 -10.66 6.08
CA GLU A 57 -5.81 -9.67 5.72
C GLU A 57 -5.14 -8.53 4.92
N PRO A 58 -5.75 -8.09 3.82
CA PRO A 58 -5.22 -6.97 3.06
C PRO A 58 -5.23 -5.71 3.92
N LEU A 59 -4.18 -4.90 3.81
CA LEU A 59 -3.97 -3.69 4.61
C LEU A 59 -4.02 -2.45 3.73
N TRP A 60 -4.91 -1.52 4.05
CA TRP A 60 -4.99 -0.19 3.44
C TRP A 60 -4.47 0.82 4.46
N THR A 61 -3.40 1.51 4.10
CA THR A 61 -2.72 2.44 4.99
C THR A 61 -2.04 3.52 4.16
N THR A 62 -1.27 4.37 4.82
CA THR A 62 -0.51 5.44 4.17
C THR A 62 0.96 5.37 4.53
N GLY A 63 1.80 5.84 3.61
CA GLY A 63 3.23 6.04 3.80
C GLY A 63 3.56 7.51 3.62
N LYS A 64 4.33 8.10 4.54
CA LYS A 64 4.70 9.52 4.46
C LYS A 64 6.18 9.66 4.11
N ALA A 65 6.46 10.42 3.06
CA ALA A 65 7.78 10.86 2.67
C ALA A 65 7.87 12.37 2.95
N ASP A 66 8.41 12.73 4.12
CA ASP A 66 8.53 14.13 4.52
C ASP A 66 9.77 14.80 3.88
N PRO A 67 9.62 16.03 3.34
CA PRO A 67 10.75 16.74 2.79
C PRO A 67 11.71 17.12 3.92
N PRO A 68 13.02 16.84 3.77
CA PRO A 68 14.01 17.37 4.70
C PRO A 68 14.07 18.90 4.60
N TRP A 69 14.63 19.54 5.62
CA TRP A 69 14.66 21.02 5.69
C TRP A 69 15.35 21.69 4.49
N TRP A 70 16.30 20.98 3.84
CA TRP A 70 17.01 21.48 2.65
C TRP A 70 16.17 21.40 1.36
N ALA A 71 15.03 20.72 1.36
CA ALA A 71 14.12 20.62 0.20
C ALA A 71 13.00 21.69 0.20
N TYR A 72 13.01 22.63 1.18
CA TYR A 72 12.05 23.74 1.20
C TYR A 72 12.49 24.89 0.28
N PRO A 73 11.54 25.70 -0.24
CA PRO A 73 11.86 26.84 -1.11
C PRO A 73 12.89 27.78 -0.47
N GLY A 74 13.98 28.07 -1.19
CA GLY A 74 15.12 28.86 -0.69
C GLY A 74 16.41 28.03 -0.68
N PRO A 75 16.64 27.17 0.33
CA PRO A 75 17.81 26.29 0.39
C PRO A 75 17.86 25.24 -0.74
N ASP A 76 16.72 24.88 -1.34
CA ASP A 76 16.60 23.89 -2.42
C ASP A 76 17.51 24.21 -3.63
N LEU A 77 17.70 25.52 -3.93
CA LEU A 77 18.59 26.00 -5.00
C LEU A 77 20.07 25.70 -4.78
N ILE A 78 20.49 25.35 -3.55
CA ILE A 78 21.87 24.96 -3.23
C ILE A 78 21.97 23.45 -3.04
N ALA A 79 20.93 22.83 -2.48
CA ALA A 79 20.89 21.38 -2.25
C ALA A 79 20.98 20.57 -3.56
N GLU A 80 20.37 21.06 -4.64
CA GLU A 80 20.48 20.42 -5.96
C GLU A 80 21.91 20.51 -6.55
N PHE A 81 22.76 21.42 -6.08
CA PHE A 81 24.16 21.48 -6.49
C PHE A 81 25.09 20.61 -5.65
N ILE A 82 24.58 19.87 -4.65
CA ILE A 82 25.37 18.96 -3.84
C ILE A 82 25.41 17.58 -4.54
N PRO A 83 26.54 17.19 -5.16
CA PRO A 83 26.64 15.91 -5.84
C PRO A 83 26.53 14.76 -4.85
N GLY A 84 25.64 13.80 -5.12
CA GLY A 84 25.52 12.57 -4.33
C GLY A 84 24.62 12.66 -3.10
N LEU A 85 23.78 13.69 -2.98
CA LEU A 85 22.76 13.76 -1.95
C LEU A 85 21.79 12.56 -2.10
N LYS A 86 21.67 11.76 -1.03
CA LYS A 86 20.77 10.62 -0.94
C LYS A 86 19.71 10.90 0.11
N ASP A 87 18.49 10.54 -0.22
CA ASP A 87 17.37 10.55 0.70
C ASP A 87 16.74 9.15 0.71
N GLU A 88 16.66 8.56 1.90
CA GLU A 88 16.20 7.18 2.10
C GLU A 88 15.07 7.19 3.12
N VAL A 89 13.88 6.82 2.68
CA VAL A 89 12.68 6.70 3.51
C VAL A 89 12.39 5.22 3.70
N ALA A 90 12.08 4.80 4.92
CA ALA A 90 11.73 3.42 5.24
C ALA A 90 10.32 3.33 5.81
N TRP A 91 9.50 2.45 5.24
CA TRP A 91 8.16 2.12 5.72
C TRP A 91 8.09 0.63 6.08
N HIS A 92 7.55 0.34 7.26
CA HIS A 92 7.36 -1.00 7.77
C HIS A 92 5.90 -1.19 8.16
N TYR A 93 5.32 -2.33 7.76
CA TYR A 93 3.92 -2.65 7.99
C TYR A 93 3.74 -4.05 8.59
N GLU A 94 2.94 -4.16 9.63
CA GLU A 94 2.56 -5.45 10.23
C GLU A 94 1.20 -5.87 9.65
N LEU A 95 1.14 -7.07 9.08
CA LEU A 95 -0.09 -7.61 8.51
C LEU A 95 -0.76 -8.57 9.50
N THR A 96 -2.06 -8.45 9.62
CA THR A 96 -2.86 -9.37 10.45
C THR A 96 -3.06 -10.69 9.68
N PRO A 97 -2.72 -11.85 10.25
CA PRO A 97 -2.98 -13.14 9.62
C PRO A 97 -4.47 -13.33 9.35
N ALA A 98 -4.82 -13.84 8.17
CA ALA A 98 -6.20 -14.17 7.86
C ALA A 98 -6.64 -15.38 8.70
N VAL A 99 -7.74 -15.23 9.44
CA VAL A 99 -8.32 -16.36 10.18
C VAL A 99 -8.82 -17.38 9.15
N ALA A 100 -8.28 -18.60 9.20
CA ALA A 100 -8.82 -19.70 8.42
C ALA A 100 -10.29 -19.91 8.82
N VAL A 101 -11.21 -19.72 7.88
CA VAL A 101 -12.63 -20.01 8.10
C VAL A 101 -12.76 -21.52 8.22
N GLU A 102 -12.94 -22.02 9.44
CA GLU A 102 -13.22 -23.43 9.69
C GLU A 102 -14.53 -23.85 9.00
N ASP A 103 -14.53 -25.02 8.36
CA ASP A 103 -15.59 -25.51 7.47
C ASP A 103 -17.00 -25.49 8.09
N GLU A 104 -17.12 -25.63 9.43
CA GLU A 104 -18.41 -25.57 10.13
C GLU A 104 -19.17 -24.26 9.93
N ASN A 105 -18.45 -23.14 9.78
CA ASN A 105 -19.09 -21.82 9.66
C ASN A 105 -19.68 -21.61 8.25
N ILE A 106 -19.10 -22.24 7.23
CA ILE A 106 -19.56 -22.13 5.84
C ILE A 106 -20.93 -22.80 5.68
N ASP A 107 -21.12 -23.98 6.27
CA ASP A 107 -22.40 -24.69 6.22
C ASP A 107 -23.52 -23.92 6.93
N ALA A 108 -23.21 -23.33 8.09
CA ALA A 108 -24.16 -22.50 8.83
C ALA A 108 -24.59 -21.25 8.03
N VAL A 109 -23.66 -20.58 7.35
CA VAL A 109 -23.96 -19.41 6.49
C VAL A 109 -24.78 -19.82 5.27
N ASN A 110 -24.42 -20.93 4.61
CA ASN A 110 -25.15 -21.47 3.47
C ASN A 110 -26.59 -21.85 3.84
N LEU A 111 -26.79 -22.46 5.00
CA LEU A 111 -28.12 -22.82 5.50
C LEU A 111 -28.98 -21.57 5.71
N ARG A 112 -28.44 -20.52 6.36
CA ARG A 112 -29.13 -19.24 6.56
C ARG A 112 -29.51 -18.59 5.24
N ALA A 113 -28.62 -18.59 4.25
CA ALA A 113 -28.89 -18.06 2.91
C ALA A 113 -30.04 -18.82 2.22
N ARG A 114 -30.08 -20.15 2.34
CA ARG A 114 -31.19 -20.98 1.79
C ARG A 114 -32.51 -20.69 2.50
N GLN A 115 -32.50 -20.56 3.83
CA GLN A 115 -33.71 -20.22 4.61
C GLN A 115 -34.27 -18.84 4.25
N MET A 116 -33.40 -17.86 4.02
CA MET A 116 -33.83 -16.52 3.58
C MET A 116 -34.48 -16.56 2.19
N ARG A 117 -33.89 -17.31 1.25
CA ARG A 117 -34.50 -17.50 -0.09
C ARG A 117 -35.88 -18.15 -0.02
N ALA A 118 -36.04 -19.16 0.83
CA ALA A 118 -37.33 -19.83 1.02
C ALA A 118 -38.43 -18.90 1.57
N ARG A 119 -38.09 -17.87 2.35
CA ARG A 119 -39.06 -16.86 2.81
C ARG A 119 -39.46 -15.88 1.72
N LEU A 120 -38.55 -15.55 0.82
CA LEU A 120 -38.82 -14.62 -0.29
C LEU A 120 -39.66 -15.27 -1.40
N ASP A 121 -39.53 -16.59 -1.58
CA ASP A 121 -40.34 -17.36 -2.54
C ASP A 121 -41.72 -17.74 -2.00
N GLN A 122 -42.07 -17.39 -0.76
CA GLN A 122 -43.46 -17.53 -0.32
C GLN A 122 -44.31 -16.48 -1.04
N PRO A 123 -45.35 -16.88 -1.79
CA PRO A 123 -46.27 -15.92 -2.37
C PRO A 123 -46.84 -15.08 -1.23
N ILE A 124 -46.76 -13.76 -1.36
CA ILE A 124 -47.44 -12.84 -0.45
C ILE A 124 -48.90 -13.27 -0.47
N SER A 125 -49.35 -13.90 0.61
CA SER A 125 -50.76 -14.18 0.80
C SER A 125 -51.41 -12.84 1.09
N ASP A 126 -51.96 -12.24 0.03
CA ASP A 126 -52.96 -11.18 0.15
C ASP A 126 -54.14 -11.77 0.93
N GLU A 127 -54.15 -11.58 2.25
CA GLU A 127 -55.36 -11.74 3.08
C GLU A 127 -56.00 -10.36 3.24
N ASP A 128 -57.31 -10.33 2.96
CA ASP A 128 -58.28 -9.23 2.85
C ASP A 128 -58.27 -8.18 3.98
#